data_AF-A0A2A4I5D6-F1
#
_entry.id   AF-A0A2A4I5D6-F1
#
_cell.length_a   1.000
_cell.length_b   1.000
_cell.length_c   1.000
_cell.angle_alpha   90.00
_cell.angle_beta   90.00
_cell.angle_gamma   90.00
#
_symmetry.space_group_name_H-M   'P 1'
#
loop_
_entity.id
_entity.type
_entity.pdbx_description
1 polymer ?
#
loop_
_entity_poly.entity_id
_entity_poly.type
_entity_poly.pdbx_seq_one_letter_code
_entity_poly.pdbx_strand_id
1 'polypeptide(L)'
;MRRGASMLVPLLLLAAGGCTLQPLYAGGAAGPVAASLSGIEVAPIQGKAGWLVANALRDRLGAMGGSGAGAARYRLNVVLDDQIIGLGARADDAVSRERRTLRARFQLIEAGKGTVVLDATAGSDAGIDVVGSEYATIAAESTALERLSDTVAEQIVGRLALYARRTQAGAAGTPAP
;
A
#
# COMPACT_ATOMS: atom_id res chain seq x y z
N MET A 1 27.25 -54.93 43.55
CA MET A 1 26.12 -54.37 44.34
C MET A 1 26.08 -52.86 44.16
N ARG A 2 24.91 -52.34 43.74
CA ARG A 2 24.39 -50.96 43.89
C ARG A 2 24.99 -49.86 42.97
N ARG A 3 24.18 -49.36 42.01
CA ARG A 3 23.33 -48.12 42.06
C ARG A 3 24.19 -46.85 41.86
N GLY A 4 23.89 -45.90 40.99
CA GLY A 4 22.76 -45.66 40.10
C GLY A 4 22.79 -44.20 39.62
N ALA A 5 22.12 -43.97 38.49
CA ALA A 5 21.47 -42.73 38.02
C ALA A 5 22.10 -41.36 38.32
N SER A 6 22.50 -40.64 37.27
CA SER A 6 21.89 -39.37 36.85
C SER A 6 22.84 -38.59 35.95
N MET A 7 22.44 -38.37 34.69
CA MET A 7 22.28 -37.00 34.20
C MET A 7 21.50 -37.02 32.89
N LEU A 8 20.20 -36.76 33.05
CA LEU A 8 19.23 -36.49 32.00
C LEU A 8 19.20 -34.95 31.83
N VAL A 9 19.45 -34.46 30.61
CA VAL A 9 18.82 -33.27 29.97
C VAL A 9 19.13 -31.89 30.61
N PRO A 10 19.66 -30.91 29.84
CA PRO A 10 18.82 -30.26 28.84
C PRO A 10 19.49 -29.94 27.49
N LEU A 11 19.02 -30.62 26.45
CA LEU A 11 19.14 -30.23 25.04
C LEU A 11 17.82 -29.58 24.60
N LEU A 12 17.41 -28.50 25.26
CA LEU A 12 16.13 -27.82 25.02
C LEU A 12 16.31 -26.29 24.98
N LEU A 13 17.20 -25.78 24.14
CA LEU A 13 17.36 -24.33 23.94
C LEU A 13 17.56 -23.87 22.48
N LEU A 14 17.56 -24.76 21.47
CA LEU A 14 17.65 -24.34 20.06
C LEU A 14 16.30 -24.19 19.34
N ALA A 15 15.17 -24.30 20.06
CA ALA A 15 13.84 -24.05 19.50
C ALA A 15 13.38 -22.58 19.66
N ALA A 16 14.30 -21.64 19.88
CA ALA A 16 14.01 -20.22 19.71
C ALA A 16 13.98 -19.90 18.20
N GLY A 17 12.92 -20.36 17.53
CA GLY A 17 12.58 -19.89 16.19
C GLY A 17 12.48 -18.37 16.24
N GLY A 18 13.44 -17.69 15.60
CA GLY A 18 13.34 -16.26 15.33
C GLY A 18 12.03 -15.99 14.60
N CYS A 19 11.45 -14.81 14.83
CA CYS A 19 10.23 -14.35 14.19
C CYS A 19 10.22 -14.75 12.69
N THR A 20 9.30 -15.64 12.30
CA THR A 20 9.19 -16.15 10.93
C THR A 20 8.62 -15.07 10.01
N LEU A 21 9.40 -14.03 9.73
CA LEU A 21 9.07 -13.03 8.72
C LEU A 21 9.27 -13.66 7.34
N GLN A 22 8.17 -13.91 6.65
CA GLN A 22 8.20 -14.33 5.25
C GLN A 22 8.22 -13.10 4.35
N PRO A 23 9.23 -12.92 3.47
CA PRO A 23 9.28 -11.79 2.56
C PRO A 23 8.08 -11.78 1.61
N LEU A 24 7.35 -10.65 1.55
CA LEU A 24 6.16 -10.50 0.70
C LEU A 24 6.51 -10.54 -0.79
N TYR A 25 7.66 -9.96 -1.15
CA TYR A 25 8.17 -9.87 -2.52
C TYR A 25 9.26 -10.91 -2.81
N ALA A 26 9.17 -12.09 -2.19
CA ALA A 26 10.09 -13.18 -2.47
C ALA A 26 10.11 -13.49 -3.98
N GLY A 27 11.30 -13.50 -4.60
CA GLY A 27 11.46 -13.66 -6.05
C GLY A 27 11.46 -12.35 -6.86
N GLY A 28 11.30 -11.19 -6.23
CA GLY A 28 11.40 -9.88 -6.89
C GLY A 28 10.39 -9.72 -8.03
N ALA A 29 10.80 -9.11 -9.15
CA ALA A 29 9.97 -8.91 -10.33
C ALA A 29 9.54 -10.22 -11.04
N ALA A 30 10.22 -11.34 -10.77
CA ALA A 30 9.85 -12.67 -11.26
C ALA A 30 9.03 -13.47 -10.23
N GLY A 31 8.75 -12.89 -9.06
CA GLY A 31 8.00 -13.54 -8.00
C GLY A 31 6.52 -13.73 -8.37
N PRO A 32 5.83 -14.69 -7.76
CA PRO A 32 4.45 -14.97 -8.12
C PRO A 32 3.53 -13.78 -7.78
N VAL A 33 3.83 -13.01 -6.74
CA VAL A 33 3.10 -11.77 -6.41
C VAL A 33 3.25 -10.73 -7.54
N ALA A 34 4.47 -10.53 -8.06
CA ALA A 34 4.72 -9.61 -9.18
C ALA A 34 3.90 -10.00 -10.42
N ALA A 35 3.85 -11.30 -10.75
CA ALA A 35 3.04 -11.82 -11.86
C ALA A 35 1.53 -11.62 -11.70
N SER A 36 1.01 -11.55 -10.47
CA SER A 36 -0.40 -11.24 -10.23
C SER A 36 -0.70 -9.73 -10.29
N LEU A 37 0.29 -8.89 -9.95
CA LEU A 37 0.16 -7.44 -9.96
C LEU A 37 0.35 -6.84 -11.37
N SER A 38 1.07 -7.53 -12.26
CA SER A 38 1.30 -7.11 -13.65
C SER A 38 0.02 -7.03 -14.50
N GLY A 39 -1.05 -7.72 -14.10
CA GLY A 39 -2.34 -7.71 -14.78
C GLY A 39 -3.35 -6.68 -14.25
N ILE A 40 -2.91 -5.71 -13.45
CA ILE A 40 -3.78 -4.67 -12.85
C ILE A 40 -3.71 -3.39 -13.70
N GLU A 41 -4.85 -2.99 -14.25
CA GLU A 41 -5.02 -1.72 -14.94
C GLU A 41 -5.58 -0.66 -13.99
N VAL A 42 -4.94 0.52 -13.93
CA VAL A 42 -5.39 1.65 -13.11
C VAL A 42 -6.35 2.52 -13.92
N ALA A 43 -7.61 2.56 -13.48
CA ALA A 43 -8.62 3.43 -14.08
C ALA A 43 -8.26 4.92 -13.91
N PRO A 44 -8.70 5.80 -14.81
CA PRO A 44 -8.49 7.24 -14.68
C PRO A 44 -9.06 7.79 -13.37
N ILE A 45 -8.26 8.56 -12.64
CA ILE A 45 -8.66 9.24 -11.40
C ILE A 45 -8.68 10.74 -11.67
N GLN A 46 -9.75 11.43 -11.30
CA GLN A 46 -9.94 12.84 -11.62
C GLN A 46 -9.10 13.78 -10.74
N GLY A 47 -8.75 14.95 -11.28
CA GLY A 47 -8.06 16.01 -10.57
C GLY A 47 -6.54 15.84 -10.43
N LYS A 48 -5.86 16.86 -9.90
CA LYS A 48 -4.39 16.85 -9.70
C LYS A 48 -3.94 15.70 -8.79
N ALA A 49 -4.63 15.52 -7.66
CA ALA A 49 -4.39 14.39 -6.75
C ALA A 49 -4.57 13.04 -7.46
N GLY A 50 -5.61 12.94 -8.31
CA GLY A 50 -5.87 11.74 -9.10
C GLY A 50 -4.75 11.41 -10.07
N TRP A 51 -4.22 12.41 -10.77
CA TRP A 51 -3.08 12.23 -11.66
C TRP A 51 -1.83 11.78 -10.90
N LEU A 52 -1.51 12.42 -9.76
CA LEU A 52 -0.35 12.08 -8.93
C LEU A 52 -0.43 10.64 -8.40
N VAL A 53 -1.58 10.25 -7.83
CA VAL A 53 -1.80 8.89 -7.32
C VAL A 53 -1.76 7.88 -8.46
N ALA A 54 -2.41 8.17 -9.60
CA ALA A 54 -2.41 7.25 -10.74
C ALA A 54 -1.00 7.05 -11.32
N ASN A 55 -0.18 8.11 -11.37
CA ASN A 55 1.20 8.01 -11.81
C ASN A 55 2.02 7.16 -10.83
N ALA A 56 1.98 7.47 -9.53
CA ALA A 56 2.67 6.71 -8.50
C ALA A 56 2.25 5.22 -8.46
N LEU A 57 0.97 4.92 -8.71
CA LEU A 57 0.48 3.55 -8.84
C LEU A 57 1.07 2.85 -10.07
N ARG A 58 1.05 3.50 -11.24
CA ARG A 58 1.61 2.92 -12.48
C ARG A 58 3.10 2.69 -12.39
N ASP A 59 3.86 3.63 -11.80
CA ASP A 59 5.31 3.50 -11.62
C ASP A 59 5.62 2.28 -10.75
N ARG A 60 4.91 2.12 -9.63
CA ARG A 60 5.09 0.99 -8.71
C ARG A 60 4.65 -0.35 -9.32
N LEU A 61 3.49 -0.39 -9.99
CA LEU A 61 3.00 -1.59 -10.66
C LEU A 61 3.90 -2.00 -11.84
N GLY A 62 4.41 -1.02 -12.59
CA GLY A 62 5.35 -1.21 -13.69
C GLY A 62 6.69 -1.78 -13.21
N ALA A 63 7.21 -1.29 -12.07
CA ALA A 63 8.43 -1.82 -11.45
C ALA A 63 8.32 -3.32 -11.07
N MET A 64 7.11 -3.83 -10.88
CA MET A 64 6.83 -5.24 -10.59
C MET A 64 6.58 -6.09 -11.85
N GLY A 65 7.01 -5.63 -13.03
CA GLY A 65 6.87 -6.37 -14.28
C GLY A 65 5.50 -6.20 -14.96
N GLY A 66 4.68 -5.25 -14.49
CA GLY A 66 3.47 -4.79 -15.18
C GLY A 66 3.80 -3.90 -16.37
N SER A 67 4.45 -4.42 -17.41
CA SER A 67 4.37 -3.79 -18.72
C SER A 67 3.00 -4.12 -19.28
N GLY A 68 2.21 -3.11 -19.66
CA GLY A 68 0.85 -3.22 -20.19
C GLY A 68 0.71 -3.95 -21.54
N ALA A 69 1.49 -5.01 -21.77
CA ALA A 69 1.53 -5.82 -22.97
C ALA A 69 0.61 -7.06 -22.89
N GLY A 70 -0.12 -7.26 -21.79
CA GLY A 70 -1.07 -8.35 -21.61
C GLY A 70 -2.49 -7.84 -21.32
N ALA A 71 -3.51 -8.66 -21.61
CA ALA A 71 -4.90 -8.34 -21.26
C ALA A 71 -5.04 -8.13 -19.74
N ALA A 72 -5.52 -6.95 -19.34
CA ALA A 72 -5.73 -6.60 -17.95
C ALA A 72 -6.72 -7.59 -17.30
N ARG A 73 -6.24 -8.36 -16.32
CA ARG A 73 -7.07 -9.31 -15.56
C ARG A 73 -7.90 -8.60 -14.51
N TYR A 74 -7.36 -7.52 -13.96
CA TYR A 74 -8.02 -6.73 -12.94
C TYR A 74 -8.01 -5.26 -13.33
N ARG A 75 -9.09 -4.57 -12.96
CA ARG A 75 -9.22 -3.13 -13.03
C ARG A 75 -9.27 -2.55 -11.63
N LEU A 76 -8.36 -1.64 -11.33
CA LEU A 76 -8.30 -0.89 -10.08
C LEU A 76 -9.07 0.42 -10.26
N ASN A 77 -10.20 0.54 -9.56
CA ASN A 77 -10.96 1.77 -9.47
C ASN A 77 -10.61 2.48 -8.17
N VAL A 78 -10.33 3.78 -8.22
CA VAL A 78 -9.92 4.58 -7.06
C VAL A 78 -10.73 5.87 -7.03
N VAL A 79 -11.32 6.15 -5.88
CA VAL A 79 -12.02 7.40 -5.58
C VAL A 79 -11.25 8.11 -4.48
N LEU A 80 -10.85 9.36 -4.75
CA LEU A 80 -10.06 10.17 -3.84
C LEU A 80 -10.92 11.24 -3.18
N ASP A 81 -10.60 11.52 -1.92
CA ASP A 81 -11.09 12.63 -1.12
C ASP A 81 -9.86 13.38 -0.58
N ASP A 82 -9.65 14.60 -1.07
CA ASP A 82 -8.53 15.46 -0.72
C ASP A 82 -9.08 16.70 -0.03
N GLN A 83 -8.64 16.95 1.20
CA GLN A 83 -9.17 18.00 2.07
C GLN A 83 -8.01 18.75 2.71
N ILE A 84 -8.10 20.08 2.75
CA ILE A 84 -7.17 20.93 3.50
C ILE A 84 -7.95 21.74 4.53
N ILE A 85 -7.46 21.73 5.77
CA ILE A 85 -8.13 22.38 6.90
C ILE A 85 -7.10 23.22 7.65
N GLY A 86 -7.42 24.49 7.88
CA GLY A 86 -6.65 25.38 8.74
C GLY A 86 -6.76 24.96 10.23
N LEU A 87 -5.62 24.88 10.89
CA LEU A 87 -5.44 24.54 12.30
C LEU A 87 -4.71 25.67 13.04
N GLY A 88 -5.36 26.18 14.09
CA GLY A 88 -4.79 27.16 15.01
C GLY A 88 -5.03 28.61 14.58
N ALA A 89 -5.75 29.34 15.42
CA ALA A 89 -5.92 30.78 15.33
C ALA A 89 -4.87 31.46 16.22
N ARG A 90 -4.04 32.33 15.63
CA ARG A 90 -3.25 33.29 16.40
C ARG A 90 -4.21 34.38 16.93
N ALA A 91 -3.77 35.18 17.91
CA ALA A 91 -4.60 36.23 18.53
C ALA A 91 -5.15 37.30 17.56
N ASP A 92 -4.68 37.28 16.31
CA ASP A 92 -5.07 38.10 15.16
C ASP A 92 -5.91 37.33 14.11
N ASP A 93 -6.47 36.18 14.46
CA ASP A 93 -7.22 35.26 13.58
C ASP A 93 -6.42 34.66 12.41
N ALA A 94 -5.09 34.81 12.38
CA ALA A 94 -4.26 34.19 11.36
C ALA A 94 -4.10 32.67 11.57
N VAL A 95 -4.27 31.89 10.51
CA VAL A 95 -4.02 30.43 10.50
C VAL A 95 -2.53 30.19 10.63
N SER A 96 -2.12 29.51 11.70
CA SER A 96 -0.70 29.22 11.95
C SER A 96 -0.20 27.91 11.32
N ARG A 97 -1.13 26.98 11.02
CA ARG A 97 -0.83 25.66 10.50
C ARG A 97 -2.01 25.15 9.69
N GLU A 98 -1.77 24.33 8.69
CA GLU A 98 -2.81 23.60 7.95
C GLU A 98 -2.57 22.10 8.08
N ARG A 99 -3.63 21.32 7.92
CA ARG A 99 -3.54 19.87 7.75
C ARG A 99 -4.26 19.49 6.46
N ARG A 100 -3.49 18.91 5.54
CA ARG A 100 -4.01 18.27 4.34
C ARG A 100 -4.21 16.78 4.60
N THR A 101 -5.35 16.25 4.24
CA THR A 101 -5.72 14.84 4.38
C THR A 101 -6.08 14.30 3.01
N LEU A 102 -5.43 13.21 2.60
CA LEU A 102 -5.75 12.49 1.38
C LEU A 102 -6.29 11.11 1.77
N ARG A 103 -7.54 10.84 1.44
CA ARG A 103 -8.18 9.52 1.59
C ARG A 103 -8.48 8.94 0.22
N ALA A 104 -8.34 7.63 0.11
CA ALA A 104 -8.59 6.88 -1.12
C ALA A 104 -9.41 5.65 -0.78
N ARG A 105 -10.62 5.56 -1.35
CA ARG A 105 -11.36 4.30 -1.39
C ARG A 105 -11.07 3.64 -2.73
N PHE A 106 -10.72 2.37 -2.71
CA PHE A 106 -10.37 1.67 -3.94
C PHE A 106 -10.98 0.28 -3.99
N GLN A 107 -11.26 -0.15 -5.22
CA GLN A 107 -11.86 -1.43 -5.52
C GLN A 107 -11.06 -2.12 -6.62
N LEU A 108 -10.74 -3.40 -6.40
CA LEU A 108 -10.17 -4.26 -7.42
C LEU A 108 -11.29 -5.08 -8.06
N ILE A 109 -11.45 -4.96 -9.37
CA ILE A 109 -12.54 -5.58 -10.13
C ILE A 109 -11.92 -6.61 -11.10
N GLU A 110 -12.41 -7.84 -11.11
CA GLU A 110 -11.98 -8.85 -12.08
C GLU A 110 -12.59 -8.55 -13.46
N ALA A 111 -11.76 -8.28 -14.48
CA ALA A 111 -12.22 -7.80 -15.78
C ALA A 111 -13.11 -8.80 -16.53
N GLY A 112 -12.91 -10.11 -16.31
CA GLY A 112 -13.71 -11.15 -16.95
C GLY A 112 -15.10 -11.37 -16.34
N LYS A 113 -15.32 -11.00 -15.07
CA LYS A 113 -16.59 -11.26 -14.35
C LYS A 113 -17.30 -9.98 -13.88
N GLY A 114 -16.59 -8.85 -13.82
CA GLY A 114 -17.10 -7.61 -13.24
C GLY A 114 -17.22 -7.64 -11.71
N THR A 115 -16.79 -8.71 -11.05
CA THR A 115 -16.91 -8.88 -9.60
C THR A 115 -15.85 -8.06 -8.86
N VAL A 116 -16.26 -7.36 -7.81
CA VAL A 116 -15.34 -6.70 -6.87
C VAL A 116 -14.71 -7.77 -5.98
N VAL A 117 -13.39 -7.94 -6.10
CA VAL A 117 -12.63 -8.94 -5.33
C VAL A 117 -11.93 -8.35 -4.10
N LEU A 118 -11.76 -7.03 -4.08
CA LEU A 118 -11.21 -6.28 -2.95
C LEU A 118 -11.86 -4.90 -2.90
N ASP A 119 -12.35 -4.49 -1.74
CA ASP A 119 -12.75 -3.11 -1.42
C ASP A 119 -12.02 -2.71 -0.14
N ALA A 120 -11.25 -1.63 -0.20
CA ALA A 120 -10.46 -1.16 0.93
C ALA A 120 -10.21 0.34 0.84
N THR A 121 -9.70 0.90 1.95
CA THR A 121 -9.36 2.31 2.06
C THR A 121 -7.88 2.48 2.38
N ALA A 122 -7.27 3.49 1.76
CA ALA A 122 -5.93 3.99 2.04
C ALA A 122 -6.02 5.47 2.40
N GLY A 123 -5.05 5.99 3.13
CA GLY A 123 -5.06 7.40 3.47
C GLY A 123 -3.85 7.83 4.27
N SER A 124 -3.54 9.11 4.16
CA SER A 124 -2.52 9.77 4.94
C SER A 124 -2.89 11.24 5.16
N ASP A 125 -2.19 11.90 6.07
CA ASP A 125 -2.33 13.33 6.33
C ASP A 125 -0.95 13.97 6.55
N ALA A 126 -0.86 15.27 6.25
CA ALA A 126 0.35 16.05 6.33
C ALA A 126 0.03 17.42 6.95
N GLY A 127 0.86 17.85 7.89
CA GLY A 127 0.85 19.20 8.42
C GLY A 127 1.66 20.14 7.53
N ILE A 128 1.16 21.35 7.32
CA ILE A 128 1.78 22.40 6.52
C ILE A 128 1.89 23.64 7.40
N ASP A 129 3.05 24.26 7.47
CA ASP A 129 3.23 25.47 8.27
C ASP A 129 2.95 26.69 7.38
N VAL A 130 2.02 27.55 7.80
CA VAL A 130 1.65 28.76 7.07
C VAL A 130 2.63 29.87 7.46
N VAL A 131 3.43 30.30 6.48
CA VAL A 131 4.45 31.34 6.67
C VAL A 131 4.00 32.64 6.01
N GLY A 132 4.63 33.77 6.34
CA GLY A 132 4.24 35.09 5.84
C GLY A 132 4.35 35.29 4.32
N SER A 133 4.81 34.27 3.57
CA SER A 133 4.80 34.24 2.11
C SER A 133 3.72 33.27 1.61
N GLU A 134 2.75 33.80 0.88
CA GLU A 134 1.68 33.01 0.26
C GLU A 134 2.23 31.98 -0.72
N TYR A 135 3.22 32.37 -1.53
CA TYR A 135 3.88 31.44 -2.46
C TYR A 135 4.54 30.26 -1.73
N ALA A 136 5.21 30.52 -0.60
CA ALA A 136 5.84 29.45 0.17
C ALA A 136 4.81 28.47 0.73
N THR A 137 3.63 28.96 1.13
CA THR A 137 2.51 28.12 1.58
C THR A 137 1.97 27.26 0.45
N ILE A 138 1.68 27.84 -0.72
CA ILE A 138 1.21 27.08 -1.91
C ILE A 138 2.23 26.02 -2.35
N ALA A 139 3.52 26.35 -2.34
CA ALA A 139 4.58 25.39 -2.67
C ALA A 139 4.63 24.24 -1.66
N ALA A 140 4.46 24.53 -0.36
CA ALA A 140 4.39 23.52 0.69
C ALA A 140 3.14 22.63 0.54
N GLU A 141 1.99 23.18 0.16
CA GLU A 141 0.77 22.42 -0.14
C GLU A 141 0.95 21.45 -1.31
N SER A 142 1.61 21.87 -2.40
CA SER A 142 1.89 20.99 -3.54
C SER A 142 2.82 19.86 -3.14
N THR A 143 3.90 20.18 -2.42
CA THR A 143 4.87 19.21 -1.91
C THR A 143 4.17 18.20 -0.98
N ALA A 144 3.27 18.67 -0.12
CA ALA A 144 2.48 17.80 0.75
C ALA A 144 1.59 16.86 -0.07
N LEU A 145 0.91 17.35 -1.12
CA LEU A 145 0.07 16.51 -1.97
C LEU A 145 0.87 15.43 -2.70
N GLU A 146 2.05 15.77 -3.23
CA GLU A 146 2.93 14.81 -3.91
C GLU A 146 3.33 13.67 -2.96
N ARG A 147 3.80 14.01 -1.75
CA ARG A 147 4.19 13.02 -0.73
C ARG A 147 3.01 12.17 -0.23
N LEU A 148 1.85 12.79 -0.05
CA LEU A 148 0.62 12.09 0.31
C LEU A 148 0.21 11.10 -0.79
N SER A 149 0.32 11.51 -2.05
CA SER A 149 0.00 10.68 -3.21
C SER A 149 0.89 9.43 -3.28
N ASP A 150 2.20 9.61 -3.07
CA ASP A 150 3.17 8.50 -2.98
C ASP A 150 2.85 7.53 -1.84
N THR A 151 2.55 8.08 -0.65
CA THR A 151 2.21 7.29 0.53
C THR A 151 0.93 6.48 0.32
N VAL A 152 -0.11 7.10 -0.24
CA VAL A 152 -1.38 6.42 -0.54
C VAL A 152 -1.17 5.33 -1.58
N ALA A 153 -0.41 5.59 -2.65
CA ALA A 153 -0.10 4.59 -3.67
C ALA A 153 0.65 3.39 -3.09
N GLU A 154 1.63 3.63 -2.20
CA GLU A 154 2.35 2.56 -1.50
C GLU A 154 1.43 1.67 -0.66
N GLN A 155 0.55 2.29 0.12
CA GLN A 155 -0.40 1.55 0.94
C GLN A 155 -1.40 0.74 0.08
N ILE A 156 -1.81 1.24 -1.08
CA ILE A 156 -2.68 0.52 -2.02
C ILE A 156 -1.92 -0.69 -2.59
N VAL A 157 -0.72 -0.49 -3.14
CA VAL A 157 0.10 -1.58 -3.70
C VAL A 157 0.40 -2.65 -2.64
N GLY A 158 0.72 -2.25 -1.41
CA GLY A 158 0.92 -3.18 -0.31
C GLY A 158 -0.32 -4.05 -0.03
N ARG A 159 -1.52 -3.45 -0.03
CA ARG A 159 -2.78 -4.21 0.14
C ARG A 159 -3.06 -5.15 -1.04
N LEU A 160 -2.76 -4.72 -2.26
CA LEU A 160 -2.88 -5.57 -3.45
C LEU A 160 -1.90 -6.75 -3.41
N ALA A 161 -0.65 -6.52 -3.01
CA ALA A 161 0.36 -7.56 -2.85
C ALA A 161 -0.03 -8.58 -1.76
N LEU A 162 -0.60 -8.11 -0.65
CA LEU A 162 -1.13 -9.00 0.39
C LEU A 162 -2.31 -9.85 -0.09
N TYR A 163 -3.21 -9.25 -0.88
CA TYR A 163 -4.32 -9.97 -1.51
C TYR A 163 -3.81 -11.04 -2.48
N ALA A 164 -2.89 -10.67 -3.38
CA ALA A 164 -2.22 -11.58 -4.31
C ALA A 164 -1.54 -12.77 -3.62
N ARG A 165 -0.82 -12.52 -2.51
CA ARG A 165 -0.20 -13.60 -1.72
C ARG A 165 -1.25 -14.54 -1.14
N ARG A 166 -2.37 -14.02 -0.65
CA ARG A 166 -3.44 -14.82 -0.04
C ARG A 166 -4.16 -15.70 -1.07
N THR A 167 -4.44 -15.17 -2.25
CA THR A 167 -5.10 -15.94 -3.32
C THR A 167 -4.21 -17.08 -3.84
N GLN A 168 -2.90 -16.85 -3.92
CA GLN A 168 -1.94 -17.91 -4.28
C GLN A 168 -1.84 -19.00 -3.23
N ALA A 169 -1.80 -18.64 -1.94
CA ALA A 169 -1.79 -19.63 -0.86
C ALA A 169 -3.06 -20.51 -0.88
N GLY A 170 -4.22 -19.92 -1.19
CA GLY A 170 -5.47 -20.67 -1.38
C GLY A 170 -5.44 -21.63 -2.57
N ALA A 171 -4.81 -21.24 -3.68
CA ALA A 171 -4.64 -22.10 -4.85
C ALA A 171 -3.68 -23.28 -4.59
N ALA A 172 -2.62 -23.07 -3.80
CA ALA A 172 -1.66 -24.12 -3.43
C ALA A 172 -2.18 -25.13 -2.40
N GLY A 173 -3.28 -24.81 -1.71
CA GLY A 173 -3.85 -25.62 -0.62
C GLY A 173 -4.98 -26.58 -1.03
N THR A 174 -5.28 -26.75 -2.32
CA THR A 174 -6.29 -27.72 -2.77
C THR A 174 -5.62 -29.08 -3.01
N PRO A 175 -5.77 -30.09 -2.13
CA PRO A 175 -5.32 -31.44 -2.45
C PRO A 175 -6.15 -31.97 -3.63
N ALA A 176 -5.47 -32.43 -4.67
CA ALA A 176 -6.10 -33.16 -5.78
C ALA A 176 -6.80 -34.42 -5.24
N PRO A 177 -7.94 -34.84 -5.85
CA PRO A 177 -8.66 -36.05 -5.44
C PRO A 177 -7.85 -37.33 -5.66
#